data_AF-A0A4Q3VEZ1-F1
#
_entry.id   AF-A0A4Q3VEZ1-F1
#
_cell.length_a   1.000
_cell.length_b   1.000
_cell.length_c   1.000
_cell.angle_alpha   90.00
_cell.angle_beta   90.00
_cell.angle_gamma   90.00
#
_symmetry.space_group_name_H-M   'P 1'
#
loop_
_entity.id
_entity.type
_entity.pdbx_description
1 polymer ?
#
loop_
_entity_poly.entity_id
_entity_poly.type
_entity_poly.pdbx_seq_one_letter_code
_entity_poly.pdbx_strand_id
1 'polypeptide(L)' 'MIKNGRELRPLRKVAVELGFSRATMYRLHTRGKLPLVKLTNGRTMVDMADIDQLIKDSKKPGGGRG' A
#
# COMPACT_ATOMS: atom_id res chain seq x y z
N MET A 1 -1.69 14.01 0.33
CA MET A 1 -2.61 14.75 1.23
C MET A 1 -2.30 14.28 2.63
N ILE A 2 -1.97 15.18 3.55
CA ILE A 2 -1.69 14.80 4.94
C ILE A 2 -3.01 14.87 5.70
N LYS A 3 -3.45 13.74 6.27
CA LYS A 3 -4.62 13.68 7.15
C LYS A 3 -4.22 12.93 8.42
N ASN A 4 -4.41 13.55 9.58
CA ASN A 4 -4.00 12.99 10.88
C ASN A 4 -2.51 12.56 10.93
N GLY A 5 -1.61 13.32 10.31
CA GLY A 5 -0.17 13.00 10.24
C GLY A 5 0.20 11.87 9.27
N ARG A 6 -0.77 11.28 8.56
CA ARG A 6 -0.54 10.22 7.57
C ARG A 6 -0.58 10.77 6.15
N GLU A 7 0.40 10.39 5.36
CA GLU A 7 0.46 10.79 3.96
C GLU A 7 -0.37 9.84 3.10
N LEU A 8 -1.56 10.31 2.72
CA LEU A 8 -2.44 9.59 1.82
C LEU A 8 -2.17 9.99 0.36
N ARG A 9 -1.92 8.99 -0.48
CA ARG A 9 -1.69 9.16 -1.92
C ARG A 9 -2.66 8.32 -2.75
N PRO A 10 -3.06 8.78 -3.95
CA PRO A 10 -3.92 7.99 -4.82
C PRO A 10 -3.27 6.67 -5.22
N LEU A 11 -4.01 5.57 -5.12
CA LEU A 11 -3.51 4.23 -5.46
C LEU A 11 -2.83 4.18 -6.83
N ARG A 12 -3.42 4.85 -7.83
CA ARG A 12 -2.88 4.89 -9.20
C ARG A 12 -1.50 5.54 -9.28
N LYS A 13 -1.25 6.63 -8.53
CA LYS A 13 0.06 7.31 -8.53
C LYS A 13 1.12 6.42 -7.90
N VAL A 14 0.81 5.86 -6.73
CA VAL A 14 1.70 4.94 -6.00
C VAL A 14 2.02 3.70 -6.85
N ALA A 15 1.03 3.13 -7.53
CA ALA A 15 1.24 1.99 -8.42
C ALA A 15 2.28 2.29 -9.51
N VAL A 16 2.15 3.44 -10.18
CA VAL A 16 3.07 3.88 -11.24
C VAL A 16 4.48 4.08 -10.69
N GLU A 17 4.61 4.73 -9.53
CA GLU A 17 5.90 5.00 -8.90
C GLU A 17 6.62 3.73 -8.45
N LEU A 18 5.88 2.74 -7.95
CA LEU A 18 6.41 1.43 -7.57
C LEU A 18 6.60 0.48 -8.77
N GLY A 19 6.26 0.89 -9.99
CA GLY A 19 6.36 0.06 -11.19
C GLY A 19 5.32 -1.07 -11.25
N PHE A 20 4.25 -1.01 -10.48
CA PHE A 20 3.19 -2.01 -10.47
C PHE A 20 1.99 -1.62 -11.34
N SER A 21 1.38 -2.63 -11.98
CA SER A 21 0.08 -2.43 -12.61
C SER A 21 -1.01 -2.21 -11.56
N ARG A 22 -2.05 -1.45 -11.93
CA ARG A 22 -3.22 -1.24 -11.09
C ARG A 22 -3.91 -2.56 -10.71
N ALA A 23 -3.91 -3.54 -11.62
CA ALA A 23 -4.44 -4.88 -11.36
C ALA A 23 -3.62 -5.63 -10.30
N THR A 24 -2.29 -5.49 -10.30
CA THR A 24 -1.44 -6.06 -9.24
C THR A 24 -1.78 -5.47 -7.88
N MET A 25 -1.94 -4.14 -7.78
CA MET A 25 -2.30 -3.50 -6.51
C MET A 25 -3.66 -3.98 -5.99
N TYR A 26 -4.67 -4.10 -6.86
CA TYR A 26 -5.97 -4.66 -6.46
C TYR A 26 -5.87 -6.13 -6.03
N ARG A 27 -5.07 -6.95 -6.71
CA ARG A 27 -4.82 -8.34 -6.29
C ARG A 27 -4.15 -8.43 -4.93
N LEU A 28 -3.24 -7.51 -4.61
CA LEU A 28 -2.63 -7.45 -3.27
C LEU A 28 -3.67 -7.06 -2.22
N HIS A 29 -4.54 -6.11 -2.53
CA HIS A 29 -5.62 -5.70 -1.64
C HIS A 29 -6.64 -6.83 -1.39
N THR A 30 -7.11 -7.50 -2.45
CA THR A 30 -8.05 -8.63 -2.31
C THR A 30 -7.46 -9.80 -1.53
N ARG A 31 -6.13 -9.96 -1.55
CA ARG A 31 -5.39 -10.93 -0.74
C ARG A 31 -5.09 -10.45 0.68
N GLY A 32 -5.57 -9.26 1.09
CA GLY A 32 -5.33 -8.69 2.41
C GLY A 32 -3.89 -8.20 2.65
N LYS A 33 -3.06 -8.13 1.60
CA LYS A 33 -1.63 -7.75 1.70
C LYS A 33 -1.37 -6.26 1.51
N LEU A 34 -2.39 -5.50 1.10
CA LEU A 34 -2.30 -4.07 0.88
C LEU A 34 -3.51 -3.37 1.51
N PRO A 35 -3.30 -2.59 2.58
CA PRO A 35 -4.36 -1.76 3.14
C PRO A 35 -4.69 -0.62 2.17
N LEU A 36 -5.97 -0.50 1.81
CA LEU A 36 -6.49 0.59 1.00
C LEU A 36 -7.47 1.40 1.82
N VAL A 37 -7.34 2.72 1.76
CA VAL A 37 -8.27 3.65 2.39
C VAL A 37 -9.28 4.11 1.34
N LYS A 38 -10.55 3.72 1.53
CA LYS A 38 -11.65 4.29 0.74
C LYS A 38 -12.13 5.57 1.42
N LEU A 39 -12.03 6.68 0.71
CA LEU A 39 -12.61 7.95 1.14
C LEU A 39 -14.11 7.99 0.84
N THR A 40 -14.84 8.83 1.57
CA THR A 40 -16.29 9.04 1.42
C THR A 40 -16.68 9.52 0.01
N ASN A 41 -15.76 10.13 -0.74
CA ASN A 41 -15.93 10.53 -2.13
C ASN A 41 -15.64 9.40 -3.15
N GLY A 42 -15.55 8.15 -2.69
CA GLY A 42 -15.28 6.98 -3.53
C GLY A 42 -13.84 6.82 -4.01
N ARG A 43 -12.94 7.76 -3.68
CA ARG A 43 -11.53 7.66 -4.07
C ARG A 43 -10.81 6.62 -3.22
N THR A 44 -10.01 5.79 -3.89
CA THR A 44 -9.13 4.81 -3.24
C THR A 44 -7.74 5.39 -3.06
N MET A 45 -7.31 5.47 -1.82
CA MET A 45 -6.04 6.02 -1.38
C MET A 45 -5.21 4.94 -0.69
N VAL A 46 -3.92 5.21 -0.58
CA VAL A 46 -2.94 4.39 0.10
C VAL A 46 -2.25 5.25 1.14
N ASP A 47 -2.04 4.71 2.32
CA ASP A 47 -1.19 5.31 3.35
C ASP A 47 0.27 4.93 3.05
N MET A 48 1.12 5.93 2.87
CA MET A 48 2.54 5.69 2.56
C MET A 48 3.27 5.01 3.72
N ALA A 49 2.85 5.22 4.97
CA ALA A 49 3.43 4.54 6.12
C ALA A 49 3.22 3.02 6.05
N ASP A 50 2.03 2.59 5.61
CA ASP A 50 1.73 1.16 5.43
C ASP A 50 2.57 0.56 4.30
N ILE A 51 2.77 1.31 3.20
CA ILE A 51 3.65 0.88 2.09
C ILE A 51 5.08 0.71 2.56
N ASP A 52 5.62 1.70 3.28
CA ASP A 52 6.98 1.63 3.82
C ASP A 52 7.13 0.46 4.78
N GLN A 53 6.12 0.19 5.62
CA GLN A 53 6.12 -0.95 6.52
C GLN A 53 6.11 -2.27 5.74
N LEU A 54 5.27 -2.40 4.71
CA LEU A 54 5.25 -3.59 3.85
C LEU A 54 6.59 -3.82 3.14
N ILE A 55 7.24 -2.75 2.67
CA ILE A 55 8.57 -2.84 2.06
C ILE A 55 9.60 -3.30 3.10
N LYS A 56 9.57 -2.75 4.32
CA LYS A 56 10.45 -3.15 5.43
C LYS A 56 10.24 -4.62 5.81
N ASP A 57 9.00 -5.06 5.92
CA ASP A 57 8.66 -6.44 6.25
C ASP A 57 9.10 -7.41 5.14
N SER A 58 8.99 -7.00 3.88
CA SER A 58 9.48 -7.80 2.74
C SER A 58 11.01 -7.91 2.66
N LYS A 59 11.72 -6.90 3.18
CA LYS A 59 13.19 -6.89 3.23
C LYS A 59 13.75 -7.64 4.42
N LYS A 60 12.92 -8.07 5.39
CA LYS A 60 13.35 -8.97 6.45
C LYS A 60 13.48 -10.36 5.83
N PRO A 61 14.71 -10.89 5.57
CA PRO A 61 14.82 -12.30 5.23
C PRO A 61 14.21 -13.07 6.39
N GLY A 62 13.41 -14.09 6.10
CA GLY A 62 12.68 -14.85 7.11
C GLY A 62 13.59 -15.19 8.29
N GLY A 63 13.29 -14.61 9.46
CA GLY A 63 13.74 -15.17 10.72
C GLY A 63 13.21 -16.60 10.77
N GLY A 64 14.14 -17.55 10.81
CA GLY A 64 13.91 -18.95 10.54
C GLY A 64 12.74 -19.55 11.33
N ARG A 65 12.02 -20.44 10.63
CA ARG A 65 11.57 -21.68 11.26
C ARG A 65 12.69 -22.69 11.04
N GLY A 66 13.26 -23.18 12.13
CA GLY A 66 14.36 -24.14 12.16
C GLY A 66 15.08 -24.04 13.49
#